data_AF-A0A4V0XR84-F1
#
_entry.id   AF-A0A4V0XR84-F1
#
_cell.length_a   1.000
_cell.length_b   1.000
_cell.length_c   1.000
_cell.angle_alpha   90.00
_cell.angle_beta   90.00
_cell.angle_gamma   90.00
#
_symmetry.space_group_name_H-M   'P 1'
#
loop_
_entity.id
_entity.type
_entity.pdbx_description
1 polymer ?
#
loop_
_entity_poly.entity_id
_entity_poly.type
_entity_poly.pdbx_seq_one_letter_code
_entity_poly.pdbx_strand_id
1 'polypeptide(L)'
;MDPSLQTLLDAALQDADFLRAQRPVVRLLMQDAAWHAFDSLASERDYHEPANRALRMRLARVIAVAALTEEEIKHLPATNTGAAIGNDKKRNTEFDVDLPTDLLEKGSDWLQLTYKNLDRIALTHEMSRRGRSEFLLFVRFPDGRKPLEDYLRSHNEYAVAEGRRRDAILNFMAVRVDPVPPIPKFPAHAQAVLLERMLAISDRGVPVATPISRSLAMIDFQSAVNSESGRLHNFRAAAFRLSPDTLLGKETNVHLRRLKEREPFTGETHFPLGLQQCSTCHGGGGLLSLTGGVAGMILPPNRAVDSLPKVTASDTQKWKLQRPEFGLLRGLLEGLDLAK
;
A
#
# COMPACT_ATOMS: atom_id res chain seq x y z
N MET A 1 -10.87 -4.45 14.97
CA MET A 1 -11.80 -4.43 13.82
C MET A 1 -12.90 -3.43 14.12
N ASP A 2 -13.41 -2.74 13.10
CA ASP A 2 -14.54 -1.80 13.27
C ASP A 2 -15.78 -2.55 13.78
N PRO A 3 -16.53 -2.05 14.79
CA PRO A 3 -17.71 -2.75 15.32
C PRO A 3 -18.77 -3.07 14.26
N SER A 4 -18.99 -2.17 13.30
CA SER A 4 -19.94 -2.38 12.19
C SER A 4 -19.51 -3.55 11.30
N LEU A 5 -18.20 -3.72 11.09
CA LEU A 5 -17.67 -4.84 10.30
C LEU A 5 -17.71 -6.15 11.09
N GLN A 6 -17.49 -6.11 12.41
CA GLN A 6 -17.60 -7.29 13.26
C GLN A 6 -19.01 -7.88 13.21
N THR A 7 -20.06 -7.05 13.41
CA THR A 7 -21.45 -7.51 13.36
C THR A 7 -21.82 -8.14 12.03
N LEU A 8 -21.38 -7.54 10.92
CA LEU A 8 -21.64 -8.09 9.58
C LEU A 8 -20.88 -9.39 9.33
N LEU A 9 -19.64 -9.52 9.83
CA LEU A 9 -18.87 -10.75 9.75
C LEU A 9 -19.52 -11.88 10.55
N ASP A 10 -20.02 -11.58 11.75
CA ASP A 10 -20.72 -12.56 12.59
C ASP A 10 -22.01 -13.04 11.93
N ALA A 11 -22.77 -12.14 11.29
CA ALA A 11 -23.96 -12.50 10.51
C ALA A 11 -23.60 -13.40 9.31
N ALA A 12 -22.55 -13.04 8.55
CA ALA A 12 -22.09 -13.83 7.41
C ALA A 12 -21.56 -15.21 7.80
N LEU A 13 -21.02 -15.35 9.01
CA LEU A 13 -20.57 -16.63 9.57
C LEU A 13 -21.72 -17.54 9.99
N GLN A 14 -22.92 -16.99 10.20
CA GLN A 14 -24.15 -17.73 10.52
C GLN A 14 -24.93 -18.09 9.25
N ASP A 15 -25.04 -17.15 8.31
CA ASP A 15 -25.76 -17.32 7.06
C ASP A 15 -24.93 -16.76 5.90
N ALA A 16 -24.46 -17.64 5.02
CA ALA A 16 -23.70 -17.23 3.85
C ALA A 16 -24.60 -16.65 2.75
N ASP A 17 -25.88 -17.02 2.70
CA ASP A 17 -26.82 -16.55 1.68
C ASP A 17 -27.18 -15.08 1.92
N PHE A 18 -27.15 -14.63 3.18
CA PHE A 18 -27.18 -13.22 3.55
C PHE A 18 -26.22 -12.37 2.72
N LEU A 19 -24.99 -12.85 2.46
CA LEU A 19 -23.98 -12.12 1.69
C LEU A 19 -24.32 -11.99 0.22
N ARG A 20 -24.94 -13.01 -0.39
CA ARG A 20 -25.30 -12.96 -1.82
C ARG A 20 -26.36 -11.90 -2.10
N ALA A 21 -27.22 -11.63 -1.13
CA ALA A 21 -28.23 -10.57 -1.20
C ALA A 21 -27.66 -9.16 -0.97
N GLN A 22 -26.40 -9.02 -0.54
CA GLN A 22 -25.80 -7.72 -0.27
C GLN A 22 -25.27 -7.02 -1.52
N ARG A 23 -25.22 -5.69 -1.45
CA ARG A 23 -24.57 -4.83 -2.46
C ARG A 23 -23.07 -5.19 -2.60
N PRO A 24 -22.46 -5.07 -3.80
CA PRO A 24 -21.05 -5.40 -4.01
C PRO A 24 -20.08 -4.73 -3.03
N VAL A 25 -20.31 -3.47 -2.66
CA VAL A 25 -19.46 -2.75 -1.68
C VAL A 25 -19.50 -3.38 -0.28
N VAL A 26 -20.66 -3.91 0.14
CA VAL A 26 -20.79 -4.60 1.43
C VAL A 26 -20.06 -5.93 1.37
N ARG A 27 -20.22 -6.69 0.27
CA ARG A 27 -19.48 -7.94 0.07
C ARG A 27 -17.96 -7.72 0.06
N LEU A 28 -17.48 -6.65 -0.58
CA LEU A 28 -16.06 -6.26 -0.55
C LEU A 28 -15.56 -6.04 0.87
N LEU A 29 -16.28 -5.26 1.68
CA LEU A 29 -15.89 -4.98 3.06
C LEU A 29 -15.87 -6.24 3.92
N MET A 30 -16.83 -7.14 3.69
CA MET A 30 -16.89 -8.44 4.37
C MET A 30 -15.74 -9.34 3.95
N GLN A 31 -15.43 -9.36 2.67
CA GLN A 31 -14.30 -10.11 2.15
C GLN A 31 -12.98 -9.61 2.73
N ASP A 32 -12.75 -8.30 2.81
CA ASP A 32 -11.54 -7.72 3.41
C ASP A 32 -11.41 -8.06 4.91
N ALA A 33 -12.51 -7.95 5.66
CA ALA A 33 -12.55 -8.29 7.09
C ALA A 33 -12.32 -9.79 7.33
N ALA A 34 -12.98 -10.65 6.55
CA ALA A 34 -12.81 -12.10 6.62
C ALA A 34 -11.39 -12.50 6.23
N TRP A 35 -10.83 -11.90 5.18
CA TRP A 35 -9.44 -12.14 4.75
C TRP A 35 -8.44 -11.68 5.82
N HIS A 36 -8.70 -10.54 6.48
CA HIS A 36 -7.89 -10.11 7.62
C HIS A 36 -7.86 -11.14 8.76
N ALA A 37 -9.05 -11.61 9.17
CA ALA A 37 -9.19 -12.58 10.24
C ALA A 37 -8.52 -13.91 9.85
N PHE A 38 -8.73 -14.34 8.60
CA PHE A 38 -8.15 -15.56 8.06
C PHE A 38 -6.62 -15.55 8.11
N ASP A 39 -6.00 -14.48 7.61
CA ASP A 39 -4.55 -14.32 7.69
C ASP A 39 -4.09 -14.24 9.14
N SER A 40 -4.82 -13.57 10.03
CA SER A 40 -4.42 -13.43 11.44
C SER A 40 -4.36 -14.77 12.16
N LEU A 41 -5.27 -15.69 11.85
CA LEU A 41 -5.28 -17.08 12.36
C LEU A 41 -4.22 -17.98 11.70
N ALA A 42 -3.59 -17.50 10.63
CA ALA A 42 -2.59 -18.23 9.89
C ALA A 42 -1.16 -18.07 10.43
N SER A 43 -0.96 -17.25 11.46
CA SER A 43 0.36 -17.10 12.07
C SER A 43 0.85 -18.42 12.70
N GLU A 44 2.16 -18.65 12.63
CA GLU A 44 2.80 -19.96 12.83
C GLU A 44 2.51 -20.64 14.17
N ARG A 45 2.25 -19.89 15.25
CA ARG A 45 2.10 -20.49 16.59
C ARG A 45 0.87 -21.36 16.74
N ASP A 46 -0.25 -20.98 16.11
CA ASP A 46 -1.54 -21.62 16.33
C ASP A 46 -2.18 -22.12 15.02
N TYR A 47 -1.38 -22.22 13.96
CA TYR A 47 -1.85 -22.61 12.62
C TYR A 47 -2.57 -23.96 12.63
N HIS A 48 -2.02 -24.92 13.37
CA HIS A 48 -2.49 -26.31 13.43
C HIS A 48 -3.62 -26.53 14.45
N GLU A 49 -3.95 -25.53 15.27
CA GLU A 49 -5.01 -25.65 16.26
C GLU A 49 -6.36 -26.00 15.59
N PRO A 50 -7.05 -27.07 16.00
CA PRO A 50 -8.28 -27.52 15.34
C PRO A 50 -9.35 -26.44 15.28
N ALA A 51 -9.49 -25.64 16.33
CA ALA A 51 -10.43 -24.52 16.39
C ALA A 51 -10.09 -23.43 15.37
N ASN A 52 -8.81 -23.07 15.24
CA ASN A 52 -8.35 -22.09 14.27
C ASN A 52 -8.51 -22.60 12.85
N ARG A 53 -8.22 -23.89 12.60
CA ARG A 53 -8.47 -24.52 11.30
C ARG A 53 -9.95 -24.47 10.94
N ALA A 54 -10.85 -24.85 11.85
CA ALA A 54 -12.29 -24.81 11.61
C ALA A 54 -12.80 -23.39 11.32
N LEU A 55 -12.31 -22.39 12.06
CA LEU A 55 -12.65 -20.99 11.82
C LEU A 55 -12.11 -20.49 10.48
N ARG A 56 -10.86 -20.84 10.12
CA ARG A 56 -10.29 -20.51 8.80
C ARG A 56 -11.13 -21.08 7.65
N MET A 57 -11.61 -22.32 7.76
CA MET A 57 -12.49 -22.91 6.75
C MET A 57 -13.81 -22.13 6.59
N ARG A 58 -14.41 -21.68 7.70
CA ARG A 58 -15.64 -20.85 7.66
C ARG A 58 -15.37 -19.49 7.04
N LEU A 59 -14.25 -18.84 7.39
CA LEU A 59 -13.83 -17.57 6.81
C LEU A 59 -13.53 -17.68 5.31
N ALA A 60 -12.92 -18.78 4.86
CA ALA A 60 -12.68 -19.03 3.44
C ALA A 60 -14.01 -19.13 2.65
N ARG A 61 -15.02 -19.81 3.22
CA ARG A 61 -16.37 -19.84 2.65
C ARG A 61 -17.00 -18.45 2.57
N VAL A 62 -16.86 -17.63 3.61
CA VAL A 62 -17.32 -16.23 3.61
C VAL A 62 -16.65 -15.44 2.48
N ILE A 63 -15.33 -15.55 2.33
CA ILE A 63 -14.57 -14.87 1.26
C ILE A 63 -15.06 -15.28 -0.14
N ALA A 64 -15.30 -16.58 -0.35
CA ALA A 64 -15.77 -17.09 -1.64
C ALA A 64 -17.21 -16.69 -1.95
N VAL A 65 -18.11 -16.70 -0.96
CA VAL A 65 -19.49 -16.26 -1.18
C VAL A 65 -19.58 -14.74 -1.36
N ALA A 66 -18.69 -13.98 -0.73
CA ALA A 66 -18.55 -12.55 -0.93
C ALA A 66 -17.80 -12.17 -2.21
N ALA A 67 -17.26 -13.13 -2.95
CA ALA A 67 -16.49 -12.89 -4.16
C ALA A 67 -17.25 -12.02 -5.17
N LEU A 68 -16.51 -11.12 -5.82
CA LEU A 68 -17.08 -10.19 -6.79
C LEU A 68 -16.76 -10.66 -8.20
N THR A 69 -17.71 -10.53 -9.11
CA THR A 69 -17.41 -10.63 -10.55
C THR A 69 -16.54 -9.45 -10.97
N GLU A 70 -15.80 -9.58 -12.07
CA GLU A 70 -15.02 -8.45 -12.61
C GLU A 70 -15.89 -7.23 -12.92
N GLU A 71 -17.12 -7.47 -13.36
CA GLU A 71 -18.06 -6.40 -13.69
C GLU A 71 -18.51 -5.64 -12.46
N GLU A 72 -18.79 -6.35 -11.36
CA GLU A 72 -19.08 -5.72 -10.07
C GLU A 72 -17.88 -4.93 -9.55
N ILE A 73 -16.65 -5.45 -9.69
CA ILE A 73 -15.43 -4.76 -9.26
C ILE A 73 -15.26 -3.44 -10.02
N LYS A 74 -15.48 -3.43 -11.34
CA LYS A 74 -15.40 -2.22 -12.18
C LYS A 74 -16.43 -1.17 -11.78
N HIS A 75 -17.61 -1.60 -11.32
CA HIS A 75 -18.73 -0.73 -10.93
C HIS A 75 -18.75 -0.36 -9.44
N LEU A 76 -17.75 -0.79 -8.66
CA LEU A 76 -17.59 -0.30 -7.29
C LEU A 76 -17.42 1.23 -7.28
N PRO A 77 -17.93 1.93 -6.25
CA PRO A 77 -17.80 3.37 -6.17
C PRO A 77 -16.31 3.75 -6.10
N ALA A 78 -15.85 4.54 -7.07
CA ALA A 78 -14.50 5.10 -7.00
C ALA A 78 -14.44 6.12 -5.87
N THR A 79 -13.44 6.03 -5.00
CA THR A 79 -13.19 7.03 -3.95
C THR A 79 -12.06 7.98 -4.35
N ASN A 80 -11.78 8.06 -5.65
CA ASN A 80 -10.68 8.81 -6.23
C ASN A 80 -10.92 10.32 -6.20
N THR A 81 -10.20 10.98 -5.29
CA THR A 81 -9.37 12.21 -5.40
C THR A 81 -9.91 13.51 -6.04
N GLY A 82 -10.99 13.54 -6.82
CA GLY A 82 -11.41 14.76 -7.54
C GLY A 82 -11.90 15.91 -6.65
N ALA A 83 -12.31 15.62 -5.42
CA ALA A 83 -12.43 16.60 -4.36
C ALA A 83 -11.41 16.19 -3.31
N ALA A 84 -10.41 17.03 -3.06
CA ALA A 84 -9.44 16.80 -1.99
C ALA A 84 -10.21 16.77 -0.67
N ILE A 85 -10.56 15.57 -0.25
CA ILE A 85 -11.30 15.35 0.96
C ILE A 85 -10.45 15.81 2.14
N GLY A 86 -11.00 16.66 3.01
CA GLY A 86 -10.31 17.18 4.19
C GLY A 86 -9.72 18.58 3.98
N ASN A 87 -9.82 19.14 2.77
CA ASN A 87 -9.50 20.55 2.49
C ASN A 87 -10.60 21.52 2.94
N ASP A 88 -11.76 21.01 3.31
CA ASP A 88 -12.95 21.75 3.75
C ASP A 88 -12.83 22.34 5.16
N LYS A 89 -11.87 21.89 5.97
CA LYS A 89 -11.64 22.42 7.32
C LYS A 89 -10.62 23.57 7.30
N LYS A 90 -10.93 24.63 8.07
CA LYS A 90 -10.07 25.79 8.27
C LYS A 90 -8.73 25.33 8.85
N ARG A 91 -7.67 25.47 8.05
CA ARG A 91 -6.30 25.06 8.36
C ARG A 91 -5.64 26.04 9.29
N ASN A 92 -4.90 25.56 10.26
CA ASN A 92 -4.32 26.42 11.29
C ASN A 92 -2.92 25.99 11.73
N THR A 93 -2.28 25.04 11.04
CA THR A 93 -0.95 24.57 11.43
C THR A 93 0.02 24.47 10.26
N GLU A 94 1.29 24.71 10.58
CA GLU A 94 2.46 24.53 9.71
C GLU A 94 2.52 23.13 9.07
N PHE A 95 1.86 22.14 9.67
CA PHE A 95 1.84 20.72 9.27
C PHE A 95 0.68 20.32 8.35
N ASP A 96 -0.11 21.26 7.84
CA ASP A 96 -1.19 20.95 6.91
C ASP A 96 -0.64 20.77 5.48
N VAL A 97 -0.93 19.60 4.90
CA VAL A 97 -0.56 19.26 3.52
C VAL A 97 -1.82 19.11 2.68
N ASP A 98 -1.87 19.79 1.54
CA ASP A 98 -2.92 19.68 0.54
C ASP A 98 -2.91 18.32 -0.15
N LEU A 99 -4.02 17.59 -0.09
CA LEU A 99 -4.16 16.41 -0.93
C LEU A 99 -4.25 16.81 -2.41
N PRO A 100 -3.50 16.15 -3.30
CA PRO A 100 -3.61 16.42 -4.73
C PRO A 100 -4.99 16.02 -5.24
N THR A 101 -5.65 16.94 -5.94
CA THR A 101 -6.93 16.69 -6.60
C THR A 101 -6.75 15.88 -7.88
N ASP A 102 -5.57 15.96 -8.50
CA ASP A 102 -5.22 15.45 -9.82
C ASP A 102 -4.37 14.17 -9.80
N LEU A 103 -4.19 13.54 -8.63
CA LEU A 103 -3.24 12.43 -8.41
C LEU A 103 -3.37 11.28 -9.43
N LEU A 104 -4.59 10.98 -9.84
CA LEU A 104 -4.92 9.85 -10.71
C LEU A 104 -5.37 10.30 -12.11
N GLU A 105 -5.31 11.59 -12.39
CA GLU A 105 -5.70 12.17 -13.67
C GLU A 105 -4.63 11.93 -14.74
N LYS A 106 -5.09 11.76 -15.99
CA LYS A 106 -4.18 11.62 -17.13
C LYS A 106 -3.53 12.97 -17.41
N GLY A 107 -2.20 13.01 -17.43
CA GLY A 107 -1.43 14.24 -17.69
C GLY A 107 -1.07 15.03 -16.44
N SER A 108 -1.39 14.48 -15.26
CA SER A 108 -0.90 14.95 -13.97
C SER A 108 0.64 15.02 -13.92
N ASP A 109 1.17 15.97 -13.13
CA ASP A 109 2.61 16.07 -12.83
C ASP A 109 3.08 14.99 -11.85
N TRP A 110 2.15 14.23 -11.27
CA TRP A 110 2.45 13.09 -10.42
C TRP A 110 2.90 11.89 -11.25
N LEU A 111 4.11 11.38 -10.97
CA LEU A 111 4.60 10.14 -11.55
C LEU A 111 4.44 8.99 -10.54
N GLN A 112 3.80 7.91 -10.98
CA GLN A 112 3.83 6.65 -10.23
C GLN A 112 5.21 6.04 -10.34
N LEU A 113 5.79 5.62 -9.21
CA LEU A 113 7.07 4.92 -9.15
C LEU A 113 6.87 3.43 -8.88
N THR A 114 7.68 2.60 -9.53
CA THR A 114 7.80 1.16 -9.28
C THR A 114 9.27 0.76 -9.28
N TYR A 115 9.64 -0.32 -8.61
CA TYR A 115 10.97 -0.89 -8.83
C TYR A 115 11.09 -1.45 -10.25
N LYS A 116 12.29 -1.41 -10.83
CA LYS A 116 12.53 -2.00 -12.15
C LYS A 116 12.36 -3.51 -12.07
N ASN A 117 11.55 -4.07 -12.98
CA ASN A 117 11.14 -5.49 -12.99
C ASN A 117 10.27 -5.93 -11.81
N LEU A 118 9.79 -4.98 -11.01
CA LEU A 118 8.89 -5.25 -9.90
C LEU A 118 7.89 -4.11 -9.86
N ASP A 119 6.66 -4.32 -10.33
CA ASP A 119 5.60 -3.31 -10.42
C ASP A 119 5.06 -2.83 -9.05
N ARG A 120 5.92 -2.82 -8.03
CA ARG A 120 5.75 -2.46 -6.61
C ARG A 120 6.92 -1.64 -6.12
N ILE A 121 6.69 -0.84 -5.09
CA ILE A 121 7.77 -0.04 -4.47
C ILE A 121 7.63 0.10 -2.95
N ALA A 122 6.40 0.06 -2.44
CA ALA A 122 6.09 0.20 -1.02
C ALA A 122 6.00 -1.16 -0.32
N LEU A 123 6.98 -2.03 -0.54
CA LEU A 123 6.95 -3.43 -0.07
C LEU A 123 6.67 -3.53 1.42
N THR A 124 7.29 -2.70 2.25
CA THR A 124 7.03 -2.65 3.71
C THR A 124 5.55 -2.52 4.05
N HIS A 125 4.84 -1.63 3.38
CA HIS A 125 3.40 -1.40 3.58
C HIS A 125 2.56 -2.56 3.01
N GLU A 126 2.99 -3.13 1.89
CA GLU A 126 2.37 -4.37 1.37
C GLU A 126 2.52 -5.52 2.36
N MET A 127 3.70 -5.69 2.98
CA MET A 127 3.97 -6.73 3.97
C MET A 127 3.04 -6.63 5.16
N SER A 128 2.91 -5.41 5.67
CA SER A 128 2.16 -5.12 6.89
C SER A 128 0.64 -5.25 6.67
N ARG A 129 0.17 -5.10 5.44
CA ARG A 129 -1.19 -5.51 5.02
C ARG A 129 -1.31 -6.96 4.59
N ARG A 130 -0.24 -7.74 4.66
CA ARG A 130 -0.18 -9.12 4.14
C ARG A 130 -0.71 -9.16 2.70
N GLY A 131 -0.35 -8.12 1.94
CA GLY A 131 -0.86 -7.70 0.63
C GLY A 131 -2.34 -7.95 0.35
N ARG A 132 -3.22 -7.67 1.33
CA ARG A 132 -4.66 -7.51 1.10
C ARG A 132 -5.01 -6.13 0.53
N SER A 133 -4.00 -5.37 0.13
CA SER A 133 -4.10 -4.04 -0.42
C SER A 133 -2.98 -3.82 -1.42
N GLU A 134 -3.27 -3.03 -2.44
CA GLU A 134 -2.28 -2.53 -3.37
C GLU A 134 -1.79 -1.18 -2.87
N PHE A 135 -0.47 -0.96 -2.93
CA PHE A 135 0.14 0.31 -2.61
C PHE A 135 0.77 0.93 -3.86
N LEU A 136 0.43 2.19 -4.10
CA LEU A 136 0.93 2.98 -5.22
C LEU A 136 1.66 4.21 -4.66
N LEU A 137 2.91 4.41 -5.07
CA LEU A 137 3.69 5.58 -4.68
C LEU A 137 3.72 6.56 -5.85
N PHE A 138 3.31 7.79 -5.61
CA PHE A 138 3.38 8.89 -6.55
C PHE A 138 4.38 9.93 -6.05
N VAL A 139 5.13 10.53 -6.97
CA VAL A 139 6.08 11.60 -6.65
C VAL A 139 5.88 12.77 -7.59
N ARG A 140 6.03 13.98 -7.05
CA ARG A 140 6.03 15.23 -7.80
C ARG A 140 7.17 16.12 -7.34
N PHE A 141 7.88 16.71 -8.30
CA PHE A 141 8.87 17.76 -8.02
C PHE A 141 8.24 19.14 -8.20
N PRO A 142 8.71 20.17 -7.45
CA PRO A 142 8.17 21.52 -7.55
C PRO A 142 8.36 22.13 -8.94
N ASP A 143 9.47 21.79 -9.61
CA ASP A 143 9.81 22.26 -10.95
C ASP A 143 9.19 21.38 -12.06
N GLY A 144 8.25 20.52 -11.69
CA GLY A 144 7.47 19.69 -12.60
C GLY A 144 8.13 18.37 -13.00
N ARG A 145 7.56 17.76 -14.05
CA ARG A 145 7.85 16.39 -14.44
C ARG A 145 9.26 16.15 -14.99
N LYS A 146 9.77 17.03 -15.85
CA LYS A 146 11.07 16.84 -16.52
C LYS A 146 12.23 16.75 -15.51
N PRO A 147 12.34 17.64 -14.50
CA PRO A 147 13.34 17.50 -13.44
C PRO A 147 13.24 16.18 -12.65
N LEU A 148 12.02 15.68 -12.42
CA LEU A 148 11.83 14.37 -11.79
C LEU A 148 12.35 13.23 -12.67
N GLU A 149 12.09 13.26 -13.97
CA GLU A 149 12.60 12.24 -14.91
C GLU A 149 14.14 12.25 -15.00
N ASP A 150 14.76 13.44 -15.03
CA ASP A 150 16.22 13.59 -15.03
C ASP A 150 16.84 13.12 -13.69
N TYR A 151 16.15 13.37 -12.57
CA TYR A 151 16.52 12.84 -11.26
C TYR A 151 16.47 11.31 -11.23
N LEU A 152 15.38 10.70 -11.71
CA LEU A 152 15.22 9.24 -11.73
C LEU A 152 16.29 8.56 -12.59
N ARG A 153 16.69 9.18 -13.71
CA ARG A 153 17.82 8.70 -14.52
C ARG A 153 19.11 8.64 -13.71
N SER A 154 19.46 9.75 -13.07
CA SER A 154 20.65 9.86 -12.21
C SER A 154 20.58 8.88 -11.03
N HIS A 155 19.39 8.68 -10.46
CA HIS A 155 19.16 7.74 -9.37
C HIS A 155 19.40 6.30 -9.83
N ASN A 156 18.92 5.93 -11.02
CA ASN A 156 19.09 4.59 -11.56
C ASN A 156 20.57 4.27 -11.88
N GLU A 157 21.33 5.26 -12.37
CA GLU A 157 22.79 5.12 -12.53
C GLU A 157 23.48 4.83 -11.19
N TYR A 158 23.12 5.59 -10.16
CA TYR A 158 23.58 5.34 -8.78
C TYR A 158 23.20 3.93 -8.31
N ALA A 159 21.93 3.54 -8.46
CA ALA A 159 21.39 2.32 -7.89
C ALA A 159 22.01 1.07 -8.53
N VAL A 160 22.30 1.11 -9.84
CA VAL A 160 23.05 0.04 -10.55
C VAL A 160 24.50 -0.05 -10.06
N ALA A 161 25.19 1.08 -9.89
CA ALA A 161 26.57 1.09 -9.38
C ALA A 161 26.64 0.56 -7.94
N GLU A 162 25.72 1.01 -7.07
CA GLU A 162 25.62 0.57 -5.68
C GLU A 162 25.24 -0.91 -5.57
N GLY A 163 24.36 -1.42 -6.43
CA GLY A 163 24.03 -2.84 -6.52
C GLY A 163 25.26 -3.70 -6.82
N ARG A 164 26.02 -3.34 -7.86
CA ARG A 164 27.29 -4.02 -8.22
C ARG A 164 28.30 -4.00 -7.07
N ARG A 165 28.43 -2.86 -6.37
CA ARG A 165 29.30 -2.75 -5.19
C ARG A 165 28.89 -3.73 -4.09
N ARG A 166 27.60 -3.82 -3.77
CA ARG A 166 27.08 -4.73 -2.75
C ARG A 166 27.31 -6.18 -3.12
N ASP A 167 27.04 -6.55 -4.37
CA ASP A 167 27.26 -7.91 -4.85
C ASP A 167 28.74 -8.31 -4.77
N ALA A 168 29.66 -7.40 -5.10
CA ALA A 168 31.10 -7.66 -4.96
C ALA A 168 31.51 -7.90 -3.49
N ILE A 169 30.98 -7.09 -2.57
CA ILE A 169 31.24 -7.22 -1.13
C ILE A 169 30.69 -8.55 -0.60
N LEU A 170 29.43 -8.89 -0.94
CA LEU A 170 28.77 -10.10 -0.46
C LEU A 170 29.41 -11.38 -0.99
N ASN A 171 29.97 -11.34 -2.21
CA ASN A 171 30.65 -12.48 -2.82
C ASN A 171 32.15 -12.53 -2.51
N PHE A 172 32.63 -11.71 -1.55
CA PHE A 172 34.04 -11.62 -1.16
C PHE A 172 35.01 -11.43 -2.33
N MET A 173 34.55 -10.81 -3.42
CA MET A 173 35.37 -10.62 -4.61
C MET A 173 36.25 -9.39 -4.43
N ALA A 174 37.57 -9.55 -4.61
CA ALA A 174 38.54 -8.46 -4.66
C ALA A 174 38.48 -7.69 -5.99
N VAL A 175 37.28 -7.28 -6.39
CA VAL A 175 37.05 -6.52 -7.61
C VAL A 175 37.29 -5.04 -7.30
N ARG A 176 38.06 -4.36 -8.16
CA ARG A 176 38.03 -2.89 -8.22
C ARG A 176 36.60 -2.49 -8.57
N VAL A 177 35.81 -2.15 -7.56
CA VAL A 177 34.48 -1.60 -7.79
C VAL A 177 34.67 -0.18 -8.28
N ASP A 178 34.11 0.13 -9.44
CA ASP A 178 34.03 1.50 -9.92
C ASP A 178 33.46 2.41 -8.81
N PRO A 179 33.95 3.65 -8.67
CA PRO A 179 33.41 4.57 -7.68
C PRO A 179 31.90 4.74 -7.90
N VAL A 180 31.14 4.52 -6.84
CA VAL A 180 29.69 4.76 -6.86
C VAL A 180 29.48 6.27 -6.99
N PRO A 181 28.67 6.74 -7.96
CA PRO A 181 28.40 8.17 -8.09
C PRO A 181 27.71 8.70 -6.81
N PRO A 182 27.72 10.01 -6.55
CA PRO A 182 26.99 10.55 -5.40
C PRO A 182 25.50 10.28 -5.53
N ILE A 183 24.82 10.02 -4.40
CA ILE A 183 23.35 9.90 -4.38
C ILE A 183 22.76 11.24 -4.85
N PRO A 184 21.90 11.25 -5.89
CA PRO A 184 21.24 12.47 -6.33
C PRO A 184 20.38 13.08 -5.23
N LYS A 185 20.45 14.42 -5.09
CA LYS A 185 19.69 15.17 -4.09
C LYS A 185 18.21 15.21 -4.46
N PHE A 186 17.34 14.82 -3.54
CA PHE A 186 15.90 15.07 -3.65
C PHE A 186 15.67 16.56 -3.40
N PRO A 187 14.98 17.31 -4.28
CA PRO A 187 14.84 18.74 -4.10
C PRO A 187 13.92 19.08 -2.93
N ALA A 188 14.07 20.30 -2.40
CA ALA A 188 13.11 20.86 -1.46
C ALA A 188 11.72 20.95 -2.12
N HIS A 189 10.67 20.82 -1.33
CA HIS A 189 9.27 20.79 -1.73
C HIS A 189 8.90 19.69 -2.73
N ALA A 190 9.77 18.68 -2.89
CA ALA A 190 9.35 17.44 -3.49
C ALA A 190 8.26 16.81 -2.61
N GLN A 191 7.26 16.23 -3.26
CA GLN A 191 6.12 15.63 -2.58
C GLN A 191 5.98 14.18 -2.99
N ALA A 192 5.53 13.37 -2.04
CA ALA A 192 5.25 11.97 -2.26
C ALA A 192 3.89 11.61 -1.67
N VAL A 193 3.13 10.79 -2.40
CA VAL A 193 1.84 10.27 -1.97
C VAL A 193 1.87 8.75 -2.05
N LEU A 194 1.59 8.10 -0.93
CA LEU A 194 1.35 6.67 -0.86
C LEU A 194 -0.16 6.43 -0.81
N LEU A 195 -0.71 5.82 -1.86
CA LEU A 195 -2.11 5.46 -1.97
C LEU A 195 -2.30 3.96 -1.70
N GLU A 196 -3.19 3.63 -0.77
CA GLU A 196 -3.62 2.26 -0.49
C GLU A 196 -4.97 2.00 -1.19
N ARG A 197 -5.02 1.03 -2.11
CA ARG A 197 -6.24 0.55 -2.75
C ARG A 197 -6.67 -0.80 -2.18
N MET A 198 -7.98 -0.96 -2.01
CA MET A 198 -8.55 -2.25 -1.62
C MET A 198 -8.38 -3.27 -2.74
N LEU A 199 -8.04 -4.52 -2.37
CA LEU A 199 -8.15 -5.67 -3.27
C LEU A 199 -9.45 -6.42 -3.00
N ALA A 200 -10.03 -6.98 -4.05
CA ALA A 200 -11.10 -7.96 -3.99
C ALA A 200 -10.59 -9.31 -4.48
N ILE A 201 -10.98 -10.41 -3.86
CA ILE A 201 -10.97 -11.74 -4.46
C ILE A 201 -12.15 -11.80 -5.43
N SER A 202 -11.84 -12.05 -6.70
CA SER A 202 -12.87 -12.23 -7.72
C SER A 202 -13.58 -13.58 -7.56
N ASP A 203 -14.69 -13.77 -8.25
CA ASP A 203 -15.38 -15.06 -8.42
C ASP A 203 -14.46 -16.17 -8.98
N ARG A 204 -13.43 -15.80 -9.74
CA ARG A 204 -12.32 -16.68 -10.18
C ARG A 204 -11.29 -17.01 -9.08
N GLY A 205 -11.48 -16.54 -7.86
CA GLY A 205 -10.57 -16.80 -6.73
C GLY A 205 -9.26 -16.02 -6.77
N VAL A 206 -9.16 -14.96 -7.58
CA VAL A 206 -7.91 -14.20 -7.75
C VAL A 206 -8.01 -12.78 -7.19
N PRO A 207 -6.96 -12.22 -6.56
CA PRO A 207 -6.97 -10.83 -6.12
C PRO A 207 -6.97 -9.85 -7.30
N VAL A 208 -7.85 -8.86 -7.24
CA VAL A 208 -8.04 -7.80 -8.25
C VAL A 208 -8.13 -6.46 -7.53
N ALA A 209 -7.43 -5.44 -8.05
CA ALA A 209 -7.47 -4.10 -7.50
C ALA A 209 -8.83 -3.43 -7.76
N THR A 210 -9.42 -2.82 -6.72
CA THR A 210 -10.71 -2.13 -6.80
C THR A 210 -10.51 -0.61 -6.99
N PRO A 211 -11.51 0.14 -7.48
CA PRO A 211 -11.43 1.60 -7.57
C PRO A 211 -11.52 2.31 -6.19
N ILE A 212 -11.63 1.56 -5.08
CA ILE A 212 -11.73 2.11 -3.73
C ILE A 212 -10.32 2.32 -3.14
N SER A 213 -9.96 3.59 -3.03
CA SER A 213 -8.85 4.09 -2.22
C SER A 213 -9.24 4.07 -0.74
N ARG A 214 -8.53 3.28 0.06
CA ARG A 214 -8.79 3.09 1.49
C ARG A 214 -8.05 4.09 2.35
N SER A 215 -6.79 4.37 2.02
CA SER A 215 -5.98 5.31 2.75
C SER A 215 -4.99 6.01 1.84
N LEU A 216 -4.52 7.17 2.29
CA LEU A 216 -3.53 7.97 1.60
C LEU A 216 -2.61 8.59 2.65
N ALA A 217 -1.29 8.47 2.48
CA ALA A 217 -0.31 9.27 3.21
C ALA A 217 0.44 10.18 2.25
N MET A 218 0.70 11.39 2.70
CA MET A 218 1.45 12.38 1.94
C MET A 218 2.63 12.88 2.77
N ILE A 219 3.76 13.05 2.10
CA ILE A 219 4.98 13.64 2.63
C ILE A 219 5.36 14.82 1.72
N ASP A 220 5.73 15.94 2.35
CA ASP A 220 6.26 17.13 1.68
C ASP A 220 7.60 17.52 2.32
N PHE A 221 8.68 17.33 1.58
CA PHE A 221 10.05 17.59 2.05
C PHE A 221 10.32 19.09 2.12
N GLN A 222 10.48 19.66 3.31
CA GLN A 222 10.69 21.10 3.47
C GLN A 222 12.11 21.54 3.07
N SER A 223 13.06 20.61 3.04
CA SER A 223 14.44 20.86 2.63
C SER A 223 14.91 19.80 1.65
N ALA A 224 15.97 20.11 0.90
CA ALA A 224 16.59 19.15 0.00
C ALA A 224 17.17 17.97 0.81
N VAL A 225 16.91 16.75 0.33
CA VAL A 225 17.30 15.51 1.01
C VAL A 225 18.46 14.86 0.28
N ASN A 226 19.55 14.64 1.00
CA ASN A 226 20.78 14.01 0.49
C ASN A 226 21.30 12.93 1.47
N SER A 227 22.39 12.25 1.12
CA SER A 227 22.99 11.21 1.97
C SER A 227 23.52 11.72 3.31
N GLU A 228 23.89 13.00 3.40
CA GLU A 228 24.43 13.63 4.61
C GLU A 228 23.33 14.06 5.59
N SER A 229 22.13 14.36 5.08
CA SER A 229 20.99 14.81 5.87
C SER A 229 20.39 13.73 6.78
N GLY A 230 20.79 12.46 6.63
CA GLY A 230 20.46 11.35 7.54
C GLY A 230 18.97 11.26 7.93
N ARG A 231 18.67 10.77 9.15
CA ARG A 231 17.29 10.69 9.68
C ARG A 231 16.67 12.06 10.05
N LEU A 232 17.31 13.17 9.68
CA LEU A 232 16.94 14.54 10.06
C LEU A 232 16.18 15.25 8.94
N HIS A 233 15.40 14.52 8.14
CA HIS A 233 14.58 15.15 7.12
C HIS A 233 13.46 15.94 7.78
N ASN A 234 13.45 17.25 7.53
CA ASN A 234 12.30 18.09 7.83
C ASN A 234 11.26 17.86 6.75
N PHE A 235 10.28 16.99 7.01
CA PHE A 235 9.12 16.84 6.15
C PHE A 235 7.83 17.04 6.92
N ARG A 236 6.83 17.58 6.22
CA ARG A 236 5.44 17.59 6.70
C ARG A 236 4.79 16.29 6.25
N ALA A 237 4.01 15.68 7.13
CA ALA A 237 3.28 14.47 6.79
C ALA A 237 1.82 14.56 7.24
N ALA A 238 0.95 14.01 6.40
CA ALA A 238 -0.46 13.83 6.73
C ALA A 238 -0.91 12.48 6.20
N ALA A 239 -1.80 11.80 6.94
CA ALA A 239 -2.46 10.61 6.43
C ALA A 239 -3.96 10.67 6.63
N PHE A 240 -4.66 10.00 5.75
CA PHE A 240 -6.11 10.01 5.63
C PHE A 240 -6.61 8.59 5.41
N ARG A 241 -7.79 8.27 5.94
CA ARG A 241 -8.40 6.94 5.84
C ARG A 241 -9.91 7.06 5.60
N LEU A 242 -10.41 6.21 4.71
CA LEU A 242 -11.83 6.03 4.45
C LEU A 242 -12.49 5.29 5.62
N SER A 243 -13.61 5.81 6.10
CA SER A 243 -14.44 5.10 7.09
C SER A 243 -15.23 3.98 6.39
N PRO A 244 -15.33 2.77 6.98
CA PRO A 244 -16.26 1.75 6.48
C PRO A 244 -17.71 2.26 6.43
N ASP A 245 -18.13 3.07 7.40
CA ASP A 245 -19.49 3.61 7.47
C ASP A 245 -19.81 4.54 6.29
N THR A 246 -18.81 5.23 5.76
CA THR A 246 -18.90 5.97 4.50
C THR A 246 -19.31 5.05 3.35
N LEU A 247 -18.61 3.92 3.17
CA LEU A 247 -18.89 2.97 2.10
C LEU A 247 -20.23 2.25 2.26
N LEU A 248 -20.69 2.11 3.50
CA LEU A 248 -22.01 1.57 3.81
C LEU A 248 -23.14 2.58 3.55
N GLY A 249 -22.82 3.85 3.27
CA GLY A 249 -23.79 4.93 3.06
C GLY A 249 -24.45 5.42 4.35
N LYS A 250 -23.82 5.16 5.52
CA LYS A 250 -24.29 5.69 6.81
C LYS A 250 -23.87 7.15 7.01
N GLU A 251 -22.86 7.60 6.28
CA GLU A 251 -22.40 8.98 6.25
C GLU A 251 -22.75 9.60 4.90
N THR A 252 -23.27 10.83 4.92
CA THR A 252 -23.62 11.57 3.71
C THR A 252 -22.40 12.08 2.95
N ASN A 253 -21.25 12.15 3.63
CA ASN A 253 -20.03 12.77 3.15
C ASN A 253 -18.98 11.69 2.89
N VAL A 254 -18.74 11.35 1.62
CA VAL A 254 -17.76 10.32 1.24
C VAL A 254 -16.36 10.85 1.37
N HIS A 255 -15.80 10.74 2.58
CA HIS A 255 -14.59 11.45 2.93
C HIS A 255 -13.52 10.56 3.61
N LEU A 256 -12.31 10.50 3.04
CA LEU A 256 -11.09 10.19 3.78
C LEU A 256 -10.92 11.14 4.99
N ARG A 257 -11.03 10.58 6.20
CA ARG A 257 -10.78 11.31 7.44
C ARG A 257 -9.29 11.40 7.72
N ARG A 258 -8.79 12.59 8.06
CA ARG A 258 -7.41 12.76 8.57
C ARG A 258 -7.18 11.96 9.86
N LEU A 259 -6.08 11.23 9.90
CA LEU A 259 -5.61 10.53 11.09
C LEU A 259 -4.96 11.52 12.07
N LYS A 260 -5.23 11.36 13.36
CA LYS A 260 -4.46 12.06 14.41
C LYS A 260 -3.06 11.47 14.54
N GLU A 261 -2.15 12.23 15.13
CA GLU A 261 -0.72 11.88 15.26
C GLU A 261 -0.45 10.46 15.77
N ARG A 262 -1.20 10.02 16.80
CA ARG A 262 -1.05 8.68 17.41
C ARG A 262 -1.95 7.60 16.83
N GLU A 263 -2.80 7.94 15.85
CA GLU A 263 -3.62 6.93 15.19
C GLU A 263 -2.74 6.10 14.24
N PRO A 264 -2.85 4.76 14.25
CA PRO A 264 -2.04 3.91 13.39
C PRO A 264 -2.42 4.15 11.92
N PHE A 265 -1.41 4.44 11.09
CA PHE A 265 -1.51 4.36 9.65
C PHE A 265 -1.67 2.87 9.26
N THR A 266 -2.39 2.57 8.17
CA THR A 266 -2.67 1.18 7.67
C THR A 266 -3.29 0.12 8.61
N GLY A 267 -3.71 0.47 9.84
CA GLY A 267 -4.42 -0.44 10.76
C GLY A 267 -3.50 -1.49 11.38
N GLU A 268 -2.21 -1.21 11.42
CA GLU A 268 -1.16 -2.11 11.87
C GLU A 268 -0.87 -1.92 13.36
N THR A 269 -0.97 -3.00 14.14
CA THR A 269 -0.61 -3.00 15.56
C THR A 269 0.90 -3.00 15.80
N HIS A 270 1.69 -3.34 14.77
CA HIS A 270 3.16 -3.38 14.83
C HIS A 270 3.80 -1.98 14.78
N PHE A 271 3.00 -0.93 14.53
CA PHE A 271 3.46 0.45 14.40
C PHE A 271 2.70 1.37 15.37
N PRO A 272 3.00 1.30 16.69
CA PRO A 272 2.20 1.92 17.73
C PRO A 272 2.29 3.46 17.76
N LEU A 273 3.21 4.06 17.00
CA LEU A 273 3.50 5.50 17.05
C LEU A 273 2.77 6.32 15.98
N GLY A 274 1.86 5.71 15.23
CA GLY A 274 1.06 6.42 14.22
C GLY A 274 1.92 7.14 13.19
N LEU A 275 1.67 8.43 12.97
CA LEU A 275 2.40 9.24 12.00
C LEU A 275 3.86 9.50 12.39
N GLN A 276 4.21 9.43 13.68
CA GLN A 276 5.60 9.57 14.12
C GLN A 276 6.49 8.44 13.59
N GLN A 277 5.90 7.28 13.24
CA GLN A 277 6.61 6.15 12.65
C GLN A 277 7.18 6.47 11.26
N CYS A 278 6.59 7.42 10.52
CA CYS A 278 7.05 7.77 9.18
C CYS A 278 8.52 8.16 9.17
N SER A 279 8.98 8.98 10.12
CA SER A 279 10.39 9.41 10.17
C SER A 279 11.36 8.28 10.49
N THR A 280 10.89 7.22 11.15
CA THR A 280 11.73 6.04 11.47
C THR A 280 12.05 5.23 10.22
N CYS A 281 11.08 5.07 9.31
CA CYS A 281 11.24 4.30 8.08
C CYS A 281 11.73 5.14 6.88
N HIS A 282 11.43 6.45 6.88
CA HIS A 282 11.66 7.35 5.74
C HIS A 282 12.85 8.30 5.93
N GLY A 283 13.76 8.04 6.88
CA GLY A 283 14.93 8.85 7.18
C GLY A 283 16.18 8.60 6.30
N GLY A 284 16.02 8.12 5.06
CA GLY A 284 17.11 7.80 4.14
C GLY A 284 17.34 8.88 3.06
N GLY A 285 18.56 9.06 2.56
CA GLY A 285 18.83 10.08 1.53
C GLY A 285 18.20 9.81 0.15
N GLY A 286 17.84 10.87 -0.57
CA GLY A 286 17.26 10.78 -1.91
C GLY A 286 15.94 10.00 -1.94
N LEU A 287 15.73 9.24 -3.02
CA LEU A 287 14.57 8.35 -3.17
C LEU A 287 14.51 7.23 -2.11
N LEU A 288 15.63 6.91 -1.43
CA LEU A 288 15.62 5.94 -0.34
C LEU A 288 14.81 6.44 0.86
N SER A 289 14.55 7.75 0.97
CA SER A 289 13.58 8.29 1.92
C SER A 289 12.18 7.75 1.66
N LEU A 290 11.80 7.47 0.42
CA LEU A 290 10.43 7.08 0.06
C LEU A 290 10.22 5.58 0.04
N THR A 291 11.24 4.82 -0.35
CA THR A 291 11.14 3.37 -0.49
C THR A 291 11.46 2.62 0.81
N GLY A 292 11.25 3.27 1.96
CA GLY A 292 11.77 2.93 3.28
C GLY A 292 11.91 1.43 3.57
N GLY A 293 13.04 1.05 4.17
CA GLY A 293 13.34 -0.35 4.51
C GLY A 293 13.50 -0.54 6.02
N VAL A 294 12.82 -1.56 6.56
CA VAL A 294 13.16 -2.14 7.88
C VAL A 294 14.22 -3.21 7.65
N ALA A 295 15.16 -3.35 8.60
CA ALA A 295 16.15 -4.43 8.57
C ALA A 295 15.46 -5.79 8.36
N GLY A 296 15.99 -6.60 7.44
CA GLY A 296 15.45 -7.92 7.10
C GLY A 296 14.53 -7.97 5.86
N MET A 297 14.17 -6.83 5.26
CA MET A 297 13.43 -6.83 3.99
C MET A 297 14.34 -7.01 2.77
N ILE A 298 13.96 -7.93 1.88
CA ILE A 298 14.62 -8.15 0.58
C ILE A 298 14.13 -7.08 -0.39
N LEU A 299 14.85 -5.97 -0.48
CA LEU A 299 14.71 -5.02 -1.57
C LEU A 299 15.42 -5.56 -2.82
N PRO A 300 14.96 -5.21 -4.04
CA PRO A 300 15.68 -5.55 -5.26
C PRO A 300 17.16 -5.12 -5.18
N PRO A 301 18.13 -5.94 -5.61
CA PRO A 301 19.55 -5.65 -5.45
C PRO A 301 19.99 -4.31 -6.05
N ASN A 302 19.49 -3.99 -7.24
CA ASN A 302 19.86 -2.77 -7.97
C ASN A 302 18.98 -1.55 -7.64
N ARG A 303 17.88 -1.71 -6.87
CA ARG A 303 16.90 -0.68 -6.45
C ARG A 303 16.50 0.36 -7.50
N ALA A 304 16.74 0.08 -8.78
CA ALA A 304 16.39 0.98 -9.87
C ALA A 304 14.87 1.08 -9.91
N VAL A 305 14.37 2.21 -10.37
CA VAL A 305 12.95 2.53 -10.41
C VAL A 305 12.53 2.94 -11.82
N ASP A 306 11.35 2.49 -12.20
CA ASP A 306 10.66 2.97 -13.39
C ASP A 306 9.61 4.00 -12.96
N SER A 307 9.32 4.95 -13.86
CA SER A 307 8.19 5.87 -13.72
C SER A 307 7.12 5.53 -14.74
N LEU A 308 5.88 5.51 -14.28
CA LEU A 308 4.72 5.21 -15.11
C LEU A 308 3.89 6.48 -15.26
N PRO A 309 3.56 6.90 -16.50
CA PRO A 309 2.80 8.13 -16.76
C PRO A 309 1.30 7.99 -16.45
N LYS A 310 0.86 6.79 -16.06
CA LYS A 310 -0.53 6.47 -15.74
C LYS A 310 -0.53 5.46 -14.60
N VAL A 311 -1.59 5.51 -13.79
CA VAL A 311 -1.98 4.42 -12.90
C VAL A 311 -2.10 3.12 -13.69
N THR A 312 -1.07 2.29 -13.63
CA THR A 312 -1.17 0.91 -14.07
C THR A 312 -1.61 0.11 -12.86
N ALA A 313 -2.70 -0.65 -13.01
CA ALA A 313 -2.93 -1.75 -12.09
C ALA A 313 -1.66 -2.59 -12.10
N SER A 314 -1.02 -2.73 -10.94
CA SER A 314 0.14 -3.59 -10.84
C SER A 314 -0.25 -5.02 -11.20
N ASP A 315 0.75 -5.86 -11.50
CA ASP A 315 0.59 -7.30 -11.59
C ASP A 315 0.40 -7.93 -10.18
N THR A 316 -0.55 -7.37 -9.40
CA THR A 316 -0.88 -7.76 -8.03
C THR A 316 -1.10 -9.25 -7.93
N GLN A 317 -1.87 -9.78 -8.88
CA GLN A 317 -2.24 -11.18 -8.92
C GLN A 317 -1.00 -12.06 -9.05
N LYS A 318 -0.14 -11.82 -10.05
CA LYS A 318 1.07 -12.63 -10.25
C LYS A 318 2.01 -12.51 -9.07
N TRP A 319 2.25 -11.30 -8.57
CA TRP A 319 3.11 -11.08 -7.41
C TRP A 319 2.57 -11.83 -6.18
N LYS A 320 1.26 -11.73 -5.90
CA LYS A 320 0.60 -12.45 -4.81
C LYS A 320 0.74 -13.96 -4.90
N LEU A 321 0.52 -14.51 -6.09
CA LEU A 321 0.62 -15.96 -6.32
C LEU A 321 2.05 -16.49 -6.15
N GLN A 322 3.06 -15.64 -6.36
CA GLN A 322 4.47 -15.98 -6.17
C GLN A 322 4.97 -15.77 -4.73
N ARG A 323 4.11 -15.28 -3.84
CA ARG A 323 4.46 -14.78 -2.51
C ARG A 323 3.62 -15.47 -1.43
N PRO A 324 3.73 -16.81 -1.27
CA PRO A 324 2.94 -17.56 -0.30
C PRO A 324 3.16 -17.10 1.15
N GLU A 325 4.30 -16.45 1.44
CA GLU A 325 4.61 -15.84 2.73
C GLU A 325 3.78 -14.57 3.02
N PHE A 326 3.19 -13.95 1.99
CA PHE A 326 2.42 -12.72 2.08
C PHE A 326 0.91 -12.95 2.15
N GLY A 327 0.45 -13.93 2.93
CA GLY A 327 -0.97 -14.22 3.12
C GLY A 327 -1.42 -15.47 2.36
N LEU A 328 -2.44 -16.13 2.92
CA LEU A 328 -2.76 -17.53 2.59
C LEU A 328 -3.83 -17.65 1.49
N LEU A 329 -3.57 -17.09 0.31
CA LEU A 329 -4.36 -17.51 -0.88
C LEU A 329 -4.34 -19.04 -1.01
N ARG A 330 -3.24 -19.69 -0.63
CA ARG A 330 -3.12 -21.16 -0.59
C ARG A 330 -4.11 -21.82 0.38
N GLY A 331 -4.29 -21.28 1.59
CA GLY A 331 -5.27 -21.81 2.55
C GLY A 331 -6.72 -21.56 2.11
N LEU A 332 -6.98 -20.47 1.37
CA LEU A 332 -8.26 -20.22 0.72
C LEU A 332 -8.54 -21.30 -0.34
N LEU A 333 -7.55 -21.62 -1.19
CA LEU A 333 -7.65 -22.64 -2.23
C LEU A 333 -7.86 -24.05 -1.63
N GLU A 334 -7.18 -24.38 -0.53
CA GLU A 334 -7.40 -25.61 0.24
C GLU A 334 -8.81 -25.67 0.84
N GLY A 335 -9.34 -24.52 1.28
CA GLY A 335 -10.65 -24.44 1.91
C GLY A 335 -11.84 -24.51 0.95
N LEU A 336 -11.62 -24.23 -0.33
CA LEU A 336 -12.67 -24.17 -1.35
C LEU A 336 -12.77 -25.44 -2.22
N ASP A 337 -11.92 -26.45 -1.99
CA ASP A 337 -11.79 -27.66 -2.83
C ASP A 337 -11.61 -27.32 -4.34
N LEU A 338 -11.11 -26.11 -4.65
CA LEU A 338 -10.85 -25.60 -6.01
C LEU A 338 -9.56 -26.16 -6.63
N ALA A 339 -8.98 -27.19 -6.00
CA ALA A 339 -7.76 -27.87 -6.42
C ALA A 339 -8.01 -29.30 -6.95
N LYS A 340 -9.24 -29.59 -7.41
CA LYS A 340 -9.56 -30.81 -8.17
C LYS A 340 -9.91 -30.49 -9.61
#